data_AF-A0A2Z3HE06-F1
#
_entry.id   AF-A0A2Z3HE06-F1
#
_cell.length_a   1.000
_cell.length_b   1.000
_cell.length_c   1.000
_cell.angle_alpha   90.00
_cell.angle_beta   90.00
_cell.angle_gamma   90.00
#
_symmetry.space_group_name_H-M   'P 1'
#
loop_
_entity.id
_entity.type
_entity.pdbx_description
1 polymer ?
#
loop_
_entity_poly.entity_id
_entity_poly.type
_entity_poly.pdbx_seq_one_letter_code
_entity_poly.pdbx_strand_id
1 'polypeptide(L)'
;MSAFALVLKACRDRGMTIIHCPSDTMSFYKDHPARTRALEAKKAAPPKAKELPNPPLPVDDSDGGCDDEKPAKSFKAWTRQHAAINIDDAKDYITDSGAEVYNVLKEKGLDTVLVLGVHTNMCVLNRTFAIKQLVKWDVRTVLVRDLTDAMYNPKMKPFVEHDKGTQLIIAFIEQHWCPTTESNALLKK
;
A
#
# COMPACT_ATOMS: atom_id res chain seq x y z
N MET A 1 5.96 -12.66 16.34
CA MET A 1 4.91 -11.86 15.66
C MET A 1 5.62 -10.80 14.85
N SER A 2 5.37 -10.66 13.54
CA SER A 2 6.08 -9.68 12.70
C SER A 2 5.72 -8.24 13.10
N ALA A 3 6.59 -7.27 12.80
CA ALA A 3 6.31 -5.85 13.03
C ALA A 3 4.99 -5.41 12.37
N PHE A 4 4.71 -5.91 11.17
CA PHE A 4 3.47 -5.68 10.44
C PHE A 4 2.24 -6.11 11.26
N ALA A 5 2.24 -7.34 11.79
CA ALA A 5 1.12 -7.87 12.58
C ALA A 5 0.91 -7.09 13.88
N LEU A 6 2.00 -6.65 14.53
CA LEU A 6 1.94 -5.83 15.74
C LEU A 6 1.29 -4.46 15.46
N VAL A 7 1.68 -3.77 14.39
CA VAL A 7 1.08 -2.50 14.00
C VAL A 7 -0.40 -2.66 13.68
N LEU A 8 -0.77 -3.66 12.88
CA LEU A 8 -2.18 -3.88 12.55
C LEU A 8 -3.03 -4.14 13.80
N LYS A 9 -2.53 -4.96 14.74
CA LYS A 9 -3.21 -5.18 16.01
C LYS A 9 -3.35 -3.87 16.79
N ALA A 10 -2.27 -3.11 16.94
CA ALA A 10 -2.26 -1.88 17.71
C ALA A 10 -3.19 -0.80 17.11
N CYS A 11 -3.28 -0.72 15.78
CA CYS A 11 -4.23 0.13 15.08
C CYS A 11 -5.68 -0.32 15.31
N ARG A 12 -5.97 -1.63 15.20
CA ARG A 12 -7.31 -2.19 15.50
C ARG A 12 -7.74 -1.92 16.93
N ASP A 13 -6.84 -2.12 17.91
CA ASP A 13 -7.11 -1.89 19.33
C ASP A 13 -7.46 -0.41 19.62
N ARG A 14 -6.97 0.52 18.78
CA ARG A 14 -7.29 1.95 18.83
C ARG A 14 -8.50 2.36 17.97
N GLY A 15 -9.24 1.40 17.44
CA GLY A 15 -10.44 1.64 16.65
C GLY A 15 -10.18 2.07 15.19
N MET A 16 -8.95 1.94 14.70
CA MET A 16 -8.66 2.21 13.29
C MET A 16 -9.24 1.13 12.40
N THR A 17 -9.66 1.52 11.19
CA THR A 17 -10.13 0.59 10.16
C THR A 17 -8.94 0.05 9.37
N ILE A 18 -8.85 -1.27 9.21
CA ILE A 18 -7.84 -1.92 8.37
C ILE A 18 -8.50 -2.36 7.06
N ILE A 19 -7.90 -1.94 5.95
CA ILE A 19 -8.28 -2.36 4.60
C ILE A 19 -7.09 -3.10 3.99
N HIS A 20 -7.24 -4.40 3.77
CA HIS A 20 -6.24 -5.20 3.09
C HIS A 20 -6.41 -5.06 1.58
N CYS A 21 -5.33 -4.71 0.89
CA CYS A 21 -5.34 -4.52 -0.56
C CYS A 21 -4.41 -5.51 -1.28
N PRO A 22 -4.73 -6.82 -1.28
CA PRO A 22 -3.84 -7.84 -1.83
C PRO A 22 -3.94 -7.87 -3.37
N SER A 23 -3.19 -6.96 -4.01
CA SER A 23 -3.14 -6.75 -5.47
C SER A 23 -3.11 -8.05 -6.26
N ASP A 24 -3.97 -8.15 -7.27
CA ASP A 24 -4.04 -9.26 -8.23
C ASP A 24 -4.29 -10.65 -7.60
N THR A 25 -4.64 -10.74 -6.32
CA THR A 25 -4.89 -12.03 -5.63
C THR A 25 -6.32 -12.16 -5.08
N MET A 26 -7.22 -11.27 -5.50
CA MET A 26 -8.60 -11.20 -5.00
C MET A 26 -9.43 -12.47 -5.21
N SER A 27 -9.07 -13.34 -6.17
CA SER A 27 -9.76 -14.62 -6.37
C SER A 27 -9.71 -15.53 -5.14
N PHE A 28 -8.66 -15.43 -4.32
CA PHE A 28 -8.56 -16.17 -3.06
C PHE A 28 -9.54 -15.67 -1.99
N TYR A 29 -9.92 -14.39 -2.04
CA TYR A 29 -10.73 -13.72 -1.01
C TYR A 29 -12.19 -13.56 -1.40
N LYS A 30 -12.64 -14.13 -2.52
CA LYS A 30 -13.98 -13.89 -3.08
C LYS A 30 -15.12 -14.18 -2.09
N ASP A 31 -14.97 -15.19 -1.23
CA ASP A 31 -15.98 -15.63 -0.25
C ASP A 31 -15.66 -15.16 1.18
N HIS A 32 -14.62 -14.32 1.35
CA HIS A 32 -14.17 -13.88 2.67
C HIS A 32 -15.11 -12.81 3.25
N PRO A 33 -15.51 -12.85 4.54
CA PRO A 33 -16.43 -11.87 5.12
C PRO A 33 -15.98 -10.40 4.96
N ALA A 34 -14.68 -10.15 5.14
CA ALA A 34 -14.08 -8.84 4.89
C ALA A 34 -14.15 -8.37 3.41
N ARG A 35 -14.21 -9.28 2.43
CA ARG A 35 -14.48 -8.94 1.02
C ARG A 35 -15.93 -8.49 0.85
N THR A 36 -16.87 -9.28 1.38
CA THR A 36 -18.31 -8.95 1.37
C THR A 36 -18.54 -7.56 1.98
N ARG A 37 -17.88 -7.25 3.10
CA ARG A 37 -17.94 -5.94 3.74
C ARG A 37 -17.52 -4.78 2.85
N ALA A 38 -16.47 -4.97 2.04
CA ALA A 38 -16.00 -3.94 1.11
C ALA A 38 -16.97 -3.75 -0.07
N LEU A 39 -17.64 -4.83 -0.52
CA LEU A 39 -18.66 -4.77 -1.56
C LEU A 39 -19.96 -4.10 -1.09
N GLU A 40 -20.33 -4.32 0.17
CA GLU A 40 -21.53 -3.76 0.80
C GLU A 40 -21.36 -2.29 1.20
N ALA A 41 -20.12 -1.78 1.20
CA ALA A 41 -19.84 -0.40 1.57
C ALA A 41 -20.63 0.57 0.67
N LYS A 42 -21.24 1.59 1.29
CA LYS A 42 -22.08 2.57 0.60
C LYS A 42 -21.26 3.28 -0.48
N LYS A 43 -21.71 3.14 -1.73
CA LYS A 43 -21.07 3.79 -2.88
C LYS A 43 -21.00 5.29 -2.69
N ALA A 44 -19.80 5.84 -2.90
CA ALA A 44 -19.52 7.26 -2.88
C ALA A 44 -18.72 7.62 -4.14
N ALA A 45 -19.09 8.72 -4.78
CA ALA A 45 -18.32 9.22 -5.92
C ALA A 45 -17.03 9.88 -5.40
N PRO A 46 -15.84 9.44 -5.85
CA PRO A 46 -14.62 10.19 -5.58
C PRO A 46 -14.65 11.54 -6.32
N PRO A 47 -13.98 12.57 -5.80
CA PRO A 47 -13.83 13.82 -6.51
C PRO A 47 -13.05 13.59 -7.81
N LYS A 48 -13.12 14.56 -8.73
CA LYS A 48 -12.25 14.57 -9.90
C LYS A 48 -10.79 14.54 -9.43
N ALA A 49 -10.03 13.57 -9.94
CA ALA A 49 -8.62 13.44 -9.61
C ALA A 49 -7.85 14.71 -10.01
N LYS A 50 -7.06 15.25 -9.08
CA LYS A 50 -6.18 16.38 -9.32
C LYS A 50 -5.10 16.01 -10.34
N GLU A 51 -4.75 16.96 -11.20
CA GLU A 51 -3.55 16.88 -12.03
C GLU A 51 -2.36 17.35 -11.17
N LEU A 52 -1.54 16.40 -10.74
CA LEU A 52 -0.34 16.64 -9.93
C LEU A 52 0.90 16.26 -10.74
N PRO A 53 2.03 16.97 -10.59
CA PRO A 53 3.29 16.56 -11.19
C PRO A 53 3.61 15.11 -10.82
N ASN A 54 4.01 14.32 -11.82
CA ASN A 54 4.45 12.95 -11.64
C ASN A 54 5.86 12.80 -12.20
N PRO A 55 6.88 13.33 -11.49
CA PRO A 55 8.27 13.23 -11.91
C PRO A 55 8.71 11.75 -12.00
N PRO A 56 9.76 11.45 -12.79
CA PRO A 56 10.29 10.10 -12.89
C PRO A 56 10.80 9.60 -11.53
N LEU A 57 10.75 8.29 -11.32
CA LEU A 57 11.29 7.66 -10.12
C LEU A 57 12.81 7.89 -10.01
N PRO A 58 13.35 7.94 -8.78
CA PRO A 58 14.79 8.11 -8.55
C PRO A 58 15.59 6.82 -8.80
N VAL A 59 14.92 5.73 -9.14
CA VAL A 59 15.50 4.43 -9.49
C VAL A 59 14.96 3.98 -10.85
N ASP A 60 15.77 3.20 -11.55
CA ASP A 60 15.35 2.49 -12.75
C ASP A 60 14.76 1.13 -12.34
N ASP A 61 13.43 1.00 -12.48
CA ASP A 61 12.66 -0.21 -12.20
C ASP A 61 12.13 -0.87 -13.47
N SER A 62 12.70 -0.53 -14.63
CA SER A 62 12.24 -1.01 -15.95
C SER A 62 12.41 -2.52 -16.16
N ASP A 63 13.29 -3.17 -15.39
CA ASP A 63 13.50 -4.61 -15.39
C ASP A 63 12.58 -5.37 -14.41
N GLY A 64 11.69 -4.64 -13.71
CA GLY A 64 10.89 -5.20 -12.64
C GLY A 64 11.69 -5.45 -11.35
N GLY A 65 12.84 -4.78 -11.18
CA GLY A 65 13.59 -4.63 -9.94
C GLY A 65 14.00 -5.91 -9.21
N CYS A 66 14.08 -7.03 -9.92
CA CYS A 66 14.54 -8.30 -9.37
C CYS A 66 16.08 -8.31 -9.34
N ASP A 67 16.67 -8.64 -8.19
CA ASP A 67 18.12 -8.67 -7.97
C ASP A 67 18.78 -10.03 -8.28
N ASP A 68 17.98 -11.03 -8.68
CA ASP A 68 18.42 -12.37 -9.07
C ASP A 68 19.56 -12.35 -10.12
N GLU A 69 20.44 -13.36 -10.07
CA GLU A 69 21.55 -13.52 -11.03
C GLU A 69 21.08 -13.61 -12.50
N LYS A 70 19.85 -14.09 -12.72
CA LYS A 70 19.20 -14.13 -14.03
C LYS A 70 17.84 -13.46 -13.91
N PRO A 71 17.47 -12.54 -14.83
CA PRO A 71 16.14 -11.96 -14.81
C PRO A 71 15.11 -13.08 -15.02
N ALA A 72 14.38 -13.42 -13.95
CA ALA A 72 13.29 -14.37 -14.02
C ALA A 72 12.21 -13.80 -14.96
N LYS A 73 11.66 -14.63 -15.86
CA LYS A 73 10.49 -14.23 -16.65
C LYS A 73 9.39 -13.79 -15.69
N SER A 74 8.78 -12.62 -15.90
CA SER A 74 7.66 -12.18 -15.08
C SER A 74 6.55 -13.23 -15.07
N PHE A 75 6.15 -13.68 -13.88
CA PHE A 75 5.06 -14.62 -13.67
C PHE A 75 4.26 -14.24 -12.43
N LYS A 76 3.01 -14.72 -12.37
CA LYS A 76 2.17 -14.51 -11.19
C LYS A 76 2.58 -15.48 -10.08
N ALA A 77 3.50 -15.03 -9.23
CA ALA A 77 4.01 -15.84 -8.12
C ALA A 77 3.00 -15.97 -6.96
N TRP A 78 2.19 -14.94 -6.74
CA TRP A 78 1.35 -14.84 -5.54
C TRP A 78 -0.11 -15.18 -5.81
N THR A 79 -0.69 -15.95 -4.90
CA THR A 79 -2.11 -16.34 -4.91
C THR A 79 -2.91 -15.70 -3.79
N ARG A 80 -2.23 -15.14 -2.77
CA ARG A 80 -2.82 -14.47 -1.60
C ARG A 80 -1.79 -13.62 -0.85
N GLN A 81 -2.24 -12.77 0.06
CA GLN A 81 -1.42 -12.09 1.07
C GLN A 81 -0.70 -13.11 1.97
N HIS A 82 0.48 -12.74 2.48
CA HIS A 82 1.22 -13.57 3.43
C HIS A 82 0.35 -13.92 4.66
N ALA A 83 0.26 -15.20 4.99
CA ALA A 83 -0.62 -15.72 6.06
C ALA A 83 -0.30 -15.21 7.48
N ALA A 84 0.83 -14.52 7.66
CA ALA A 84 1.23 -13.92 8.94
C ALA A 84 0.57 -12.55 9.15
N ILE A 85 0.04 -11.95 8.09
CA ILE A 85 -0.74 -10.72 8.13
C ILE A 85 -2.19 -11.14 8.33
N ASN A 86 -2.59 -11.26 9.59
CA ASN A 86 -3.93 -11.70 9.97
C ASN A 86 -4.99 -10.70 9.52
N ILE A 87 -6.07 -11.23 8.93
CA ILE A 87 -7.28 -10.48 8.59
C ILE A 87 -8.34 -10.83 9.64
N ASP A 88 -8.95 -9.81 10.25
CA ASP A 88 -10.05 -9.96 11.20
C ASP A 88 -11.38 -10.00 10.43
N ASP A 89 -11.97 -11.19 10.32
CA ASP A 89 -13.22 -11.45 9.58
C ASP A 89 -14.38 -10.55 10.03
N ALA A 90 -14.39 -10.16 11.31
CA ALA A 90 -15.47 -9.37 11.89
C ALA A 90 -15.29 -7.86 11.65
N LYS A 91 -14.05 -7.36 11.49
CA LYS A 91 -13.75 -5.93 11.54
C LYS A 91 -13.13 -5.35 10.27
N ASP A 92 -12.36 -6.16 9.53
CA ASP A 92 -11.56 -5.67 8.43
C ASP A 92 -12.31 -5.65 7.10
N TYR A 93 -11.66 -5.04 6.12
CA TYR A 93 -12.09 -4.95 4.73
C TYR A 93 -11.01 -5.55 3.81
N ILE A 94 -11.41 -6.14 2.68
CA ILE A 94 -10.47 -6.60 1.64
C ILE A 94 -10.92 -6.11 0.27
N THR A 95 -10.04 -5.41 -0.46
CA THR A 95 -10.27 -4.97 -1.84
C THR A 95 -8.98 -4.52 -2.52
N ASP A 96 -8.83 -4.74 -3.83
CA ASP A 96 -7.80 -4.10 -4.66
C ASP A 96 -8.36 -3.01 -5.59
N SER A 97 -9.54 -2.46 -5.25
CA SER A 97 -10.22 -1.40 -5.99
C SER A 97 -10.20 -0.09 -5.23
N GLY A 98 -9.60 0.95 -5.82
CA GLY A 98 -9.59 2.30 -5.24
C GLY A 98 -10.98 2.88 -4.99
N ALA A 99 -11.95 2.58 -5.86
CA ALA A 99 -13.33 3.05 -5.68
C ALA A 99 -13.97 2.43 -4.43
N GLU A 100 -13.70 1.15 -4.16
CA GLU A 100 -14.23 0.47 -2.97
C GLU A 100 -13.51 0.94 -1.71
N VAL A 101 -12.19 1.15 -1.76
CA VAL A 101 -11.46 1.82 -0.66
C VAL A 101 -12.11 3.16 -0.35
N TYR A 102 -12.36 3.99 -1.37
CA TYR A 102 -12.99 5.29 -1.18
C TYR A 102 -14.41 5.20 -0.59
N ASN A 103 -15.21 4.20 -0.99
CA ASN A 103 -16.52 3.95 -0.38
C ASN A 103 -16.40 3.68 1.12
N VAL A 104 -15.47 2.79 1.52
CA VAL A 104 -15.23 2.47 2.93
C VAL A 104 -14.80 3.72 3.71
N LEU A 105 -13.89 4.53 3.16
CA LEU A 105 -13.46 5.78 3.80
C LEU A 105 -14.64 6.73 4.02
N LYS A 106 -15.51 6.90 3.03
CA LYS A 106 -16.67 7.80 3.14
C LYS A 106 -17.77 7.29 4.06
N GLU A 107 -18.08 6.01 4.03
CA GLU A 107 -19.06 5.42 4.96
C GLU A 107 -18.61 5.54 6.41
N LYS A 108 -17.31 5.33 6.67
CA LYS A 108 -16.73 5.39 8.01
C LYS A 108 -16.38 6.82 8.47
N GLY A 109 -16.53 7.82 7.61
CA GLY A 109 -16.12 9.20 7.93
C GLY A 109 -14.61 9.36 8.13
N LEU A 110 -13.79 8.56 7.44
CA LEU A 110 -12.33 8.58 7.52
C LEU A 110 -11.76 9.53 6.46
N ASP A 111 -10.88 10.42 6.89
CA ASP A 111 -10.18 11.37 6.03
C ASP A 111 -8.68 11.08 5.86
N THR A 112 -8.13 10.24 6.73
CA THR A 112 -6.70 9.95 6.85
C THR A 112 -6.42 8.47 6.62
N VAL A 113 -5.48 8.19 5.72
CA VAL A 113 -5.04 6.84 5.36
C VAL A 113 -3.55 6.69 5.63
N LEU A 114 -3.20 5.70 6.44
CA LEU A 114 -1.83 5.21 6.58
C LEU A 114 -1.62 4.06 5.58
N VAL A 115 -0.62 4.18 4.71
CA VAL A 115 -0.29 3.17 3.71
C VAL A 115 1.00 2.45 4.11
N LEU A 116 0.98 1.12 4.09
CA LEU A 116 2.14 0.26 4.29
C LEU A 116 1.99 -1.02 3.45
N GLY A 117 3.08 -1.69 3.11
CA GLY A 117 3.08 -2.87 2.26
C GLY A 117 4.20 -2.85 1.21
N VAL A 118 4.14 -3.75 0.24
CA VAL A 118 5.17 -3.89 -0.80
C VAL A 118 4.53 -4.06 -2.19
N HIS A 119 5.15 -3.64 -3.29
CA HIS A 119 6.40 -2.88 -3.37
C HIS A 119 6.14 -1.35 -3.40
N THR A 120 7.03 -0.58 -2.77
CA THR A 120 6.93 0.87 -2.52
C THR A 120 6.71 1.67 -3.81
N ASN A 121 7.57 1.49 -4.81
CA ASN A 121 7.49 2.16 -6.12
C ASN A 121 6.40 1.63 -7.05
N MET A 122 5.74 0.52 -6.70
CA MET A 122 4.74 -0.12 -7.53
C MET A 122 3.34 -0.06 -6.91
N CYS A 123 2.95 -1.09 -6.14
CA CYS A 123 1.59 -1.24 -5.65
C CYS A 123 1.23 -0.18 -4.60
N VAL A 124 2.19 0.16 -3.73
CA VAL A 124 2.02 1.17 -2.68
C VAL A 124 1.92 2.59 -3.24
N LEU A 125 2.53 2.85 -4.40
CA LEU A 125 2.53 4.17 -5.02
C LEU A 125 1.43 4.33 -6.10
N ASN A 126 1.28 3.36 -7.00
CA ASN A 126 0.61 3.56 -8.29
C ASN A 126 -0.77 2.90 -8.44
N ARG A 127 -1.15 1.93 -7.60
CA ARG A 127 -2.47 1.27 -7.73
C ARG A 127 -3.60 2.25 -7.46
N THR A 128 -4.80 1.93 -7.94
CA THR A 128 -5.97 2.80 -7.82
C THR A 128 -6.38 3.07 -6.36
N PHE A 129 -6.00 2.20 -5.43
CA PHE A 129 -6.22 2.35 -3.99
C PHE A 129 -5.02 2.95 -3.25
N ALA A 130 -3.98 3.37 -3.96
CA ALA A 130 -2.67 3.66 -3.40
C ALA A 130 -2.36 5.16 -3.38
N ILE A 131 -1.15 5.52 -2.93
CA ILE A 131 -0.77 6.89 -2.55
C ILE A 131 -1.13 7.92 -3.62
N LYS A 132 -0.71 7.73 -4.88
CA LYS A 132 -0.95 8.73 -5.93
C LYS A 132 -2.44 8.99 -6.13
N GLN A 133 -3.26 7.95 -6.16
CA GLN A 133 -4.68 8.09 -6.41
C GLN A 133 -5.43 8.70 -5.23
N LEU A 134 -5.09 8.29 -4.00
CA LEU A 134 -5.67 8.83 -2.77
C LEU A 134 -5.35 10.32 -2.60
N VAL A 135 -4.09 10.72 -2.83
CA VAL A 135 -3.68 12.13 -2.81
C VAL A 135 -4.39 12.94 -3.89
N LYS A 136 -4.53 12.40 -5.11
CA LYS A 136 -5.30 13.04 -6.19
C LYS A 136 -6.79 13.20 -5.86
N TRP A 137 -7.32 12.35 -4.98
CA TRP A 137 -8.69 12.46 -4.44
C TRP A 137 -8.78 13.26 -3.14
N ASP A 138 -7.72 13.97 -2.77
CA ASP A 138 -7.65 14.80 -1.56
C ASP A 138 -7.85 14.03 -0.25
N VAL A 139 -7.50 12.74 -0.25
CA VAL A 139 -7.44 11.92 0.97
C VAL A 139 -6.10 12.16 1.64
N ARG A 140 -6.10 12.53 2.92
CA ARG A 140 -4.86 12.75 3.68
C ARG A 140 -4.13 11.43 3.80
N THR A 141 -3.05 11.29 3.05
CA THR A 141 -2.31 10.03 2.95
C THR A 141 -0.98 10.17 3.67
N VAL A 142 -0.52 9.11 4.34
CA VAL A 142 0.79 9.05 5.02
C VAL A 142 1.40 7.67 4.78
N LEU A 143 2.65 7.61 4.36
CA LEU A 143 3.38 6.33 4.21
C LEU A 143 4.01 5.91 5.54
N VAL A 144 3.87 4.65 5.96
CA VAL A 144 4.62 4.06 7.08
C VAL A 144 5.95 3.50 6.53
N ARG A 145 6.99 4.32 6.60
CA ARG A 145 8.22 4.17 5.79
C ARG A 145 9.13 3.01 6.17
N ASP A 146 8.98 2.47 7.36
CA ASP A 146 9.74 1.32 7.88
C ASP A 146 8.99 -0.01 7.73
N LEU A 147 7.78 0.01 7.16
CA LEU A 147 6.97 -1.18 6.82
C LEU A 147 6.66 -1.23 5.32
N THR A 148 7.65 -0.85 4.52
CA THR A 148 7.60 -0.87 3.06
C THR A 148 8.93 -1.35 2.51
N ASP A 149 8.92 -1.86 1.29
CA ASP A 149 10.11 -2.33 0.60
C ASP A 149 9.94 -2.09 -0.91
N ALA A 150 11.01 -1.69 -1.60
CA ALA A 150 10.92 -1.34 -3.03
C ALA A 150 11.27 -2.53 -3.92
N MET A 151 10.90 -2.42 -5.19
CA MET A 151 11.40 -3.31 -6.23
C MET A 151 12.47 -2.54 -6.99
N TYR A 152 13.74 -2.85 -6.70
CA TYR A 152 14.90 -2.18 -7.26
C TYR A 152 16.08 -3.15 -7.36
N ASN A 153 16.65 -3.24 -8.57
CA ASN A 153 17.84 -4.00 -8.86
C ASN A 153 19.09 -3.11 -8.70
N PRO A 154 20.01 -3.39 -7.76
CA PRO A 154 21.26 -2.63 -7.58
C PRO A 154 22.15 -2.53 -8.84
N LYS A 155 21.97 -3.42 -9.81
CA LYS A 155 22.67 -3.39 -11.11
C LYS A 155 22.11 -2.33 -12.08
N MET A 156 20.98 -1.71 -11.74
CA MET A 156 20.33 -0.64 -12.49
C MET A 156 20.57 0.71 -11.80
N LYS A 157 20.43 1.81 -12.54
CA LYS A 157 20.61 3.16 -11.99
C LYS A 157 19.72 3.35 -10.74
N PRO A 158 20.22 3.94 -9.65
CA PRO A 158 21.47 4.69 -9.53
C PRO A 158 22.70 3.90 -9.04
N PHE A 159 22.71 2.57 -9.14
CA PHE A 159 23.81 1.69 -8.72
C PHE A 159 24.14 1.77 -7.23
N VAL A 160 23.10 1.68 -6.40
CA VAL A 160 23.21 1.66 -4.94
C VAL A 160 22.68 0.34 -4.40
N GLU A 161 23.01 0.03 -3.15
CA GLU A 161 22.43 -1.11 -2.44
C GLU A 161 20.90 -1.02 -2.41
N HIS A 162 20.23 -2.17 -2.38
CA HIS A 162 18.77 -2.27 -2.44
C HIS A 162 18.07 -1.36 -1.42
N ASP A 163 18.49 -1.45 -0.15
CA ASP A 163 17.96 -0.62 0.94
C ASP A 163 18.10 0.88 0.64
N LYS A 164 19.21 1.29 0.04
CA LYS A 164 19.43 2.69 -0.33
C LYS A 164 18.49 3.11 -1.47
N GLY A 165 18.21 2.21 -2.41
CA GLY A 165 17.18 2.41 -3.44
C GLY A 165 15.79 2.59 -2.83
N THR A 166 15.42 1.75 -1.85
CA THR A 166 14.16 1.91 -1.09
C THR A 166 14.10 3.27 -0.40
N GLN A 167 15.19 3.72 0.23
CA GLN A 167 15.24 5.06 0.85
C GLN A 167 15.10 6.21 -0.15
N LEU A 168 15.65 6.08 -1.36
CA LEU A 168 15.48 7.09 -2.41
C LEU A 168 14.01 7.21 -2.84
N ILE A 169 13.30 6.07 -2.97
CA ILE A 169 11.88 6.08 -3.29
C ILE A 169 11.05 6.69 -2.16
N ILE A 170 11.38 6.39 -0.89
CA ILE A 170 10.73 7.00 0.27
C ILE A 170 10.92 8.53 0.24
N ALA A 171 12.14 9.02 0.02
CA ALA A 171 12.43 10.45 -0.08
C ALA A 171 11.66 11.11 -1.25
N PHE A 172 11.55 10.42 -2.39
CA PHE A 172 10.74 10.87 -3.52
C PHE A 172 9.24 10.99 -3.14
N ILE A 173 8.70 10.03 -2.39
CA ILE A 173 7.31 10.07 -1.91
C ILE A 173 7.11 11.26 -0.96
N GLU A 174 8.04 11.48 -0.04
CA GLU A 174 8.02 12.62 0.90
C GLU A 174 8.02 13.96 0.17
N GLN A 175 8.83 14.08 -0.88
CA GLN A 175 8.98 15.31 -1.64
C GLN A 175 7.75 15.62 -2.52
N HIS A 176 7.10 14.59 -3.08
CA HIS A 176 6.14 14.79 -4.18
C HIS A 176 4.71 14.36 -3.89
N TRP A 177 4.48 13.49 -2.90
CA TRP A 177 3.18 12.82 -2.75
C TRP A 177 2.59 12.94 -1.35
N CYS A 178 3.30 12.53 -0.31
CA CYS A 178 2.77 12.55 1.04
C CYS A 178 3.85 12.50 2.12
N PRO A 179 3.57 13.01 3.34
CA PRO A 179 4.47 12.82 4.48
C PRO A 179 4.58 11.34 4.86
N THR A 180 5.61 11.01 5.63
CA THR A 180 5.83 9.67 6.18
C THR A 180 5.73 9.65 7.70
N THR A 181 5.57 8.45 8.26
CA THR A 181 5.72 8.14 9.68
C THR A 181 6.42 6.80 9.85
N GLU A 182 6.79 6.45 11.09
CA GLU A 182 7.36 5.15 11.44
C GLU A 182 6.37 4.31 12.23
N SER A 183 6.48 2.99 12.11
CA SER A 183 5.67 2.02 12.85
C SER A 183 5.71 2.27 14.36
N ASN A 184 6.86 2.68 14.89
CA ASN A 184 7.02 2.99 16.30
C ASN A 184 6.09 4.13 16.76
N ALA A 185 5.80 5.12 15.92
CA ALA A 185 4.84 6.18 16.25
C ALA A 185 3.41 5.64 16.43
N LEU A 186 3.07 4.53 15.76
CA LEU A 186 1.78 3.85 15.86
C LEU A 186 1.72 2.86 17.04
N LEU A 187 2.88 2.48 17.58
CA LEU A 187 2.97 1.56 18.72
C LEU A 187 3.02 2.29 20.06
N LYS A 188 3.51 3.54 20.10
CA LYS A 188 3.54 4.38 21.31
C LYS A 188 2.12 4.59 21.87
N LYS A 189 2.00 4.47 23.19
CA LYS A 189 0.76 4.74 23.93
C LYS A 189 0.61 6.23 24.20
#